data_AF-A0A6A4GSY2-F1
#
_entry.id   AF-A0A6A4GSY2-F1
#
_cell.length_a   1.000
_cell.length_b   1.000
_cell.length_c   1.000
_cell.angle_alpha   90.00
_cell.angle_beta   90.00
_cell.angle_gamma   90.00
#
_symmetry.space_group_name_H-M   'P 1'
#
loop_
_entity.id
_entity.type
_entity.pdbx_description
1 polymer ?
#
loop_
_entity_poly.entity_id
_entity_poly.type
_entity_poly.pdbx_seq_one_letter_code
_entity_poly.pdbx_strand_id
1 'polypeptide(L)' 'NSNPICNKTIIATYQSKSVTVAITDRCTGCANAYSLHLSPSAFEGLADLSVGKLTDVTWVWADASSSTSSSS' A
#
# COMPACT_ATOMS: atom_id res chain seq x y z
N ASN A 1 0.42 24.25 4.46
CA ASN A 1 -0.01 22.96 3.89
C ASN A 1 -0.34 22.06 5.06
N SER A 2 -1.61 21.86 5.39
CA SER A 2 -2.08 21.30 6.67
C SER A 2 -3.07 20.15 6.48
N ASN A 3 -2.70 19.16 5.68
CA ASN A 3 -3.52 17.95 5.52
C ASN A 3 -3.11 16.90 6.58
N PRO A 4 -4.01 16.45 7.46
CA PRO A 4 -3.71 15.54 8.58
C PRO A 4 -3.41 14.09 8.15
N ILE A 5 -3.47 13.81 6.84
CA ILE A 5 -3.26 12.48 6.23
C ILE A 5 -2.01 12.47 5.32
N CYS A 6 -1.35 13.62 5.13
CA CYS A 6 -0.08 13.67 4.40
C CYS A 6 1.01 12.87 5.15
N ASN A 7 1.90 12.24 4.39
CA ASN A 7 3.04 11.44 4.87
C ASN A 7 2.68 10.07 5.48
N LYS A 8 1.47 9.55 5.24
CA LYS A 8 1.15 8.17 5.62
C LYS A 8 1.76 7.16 4.66
N THR A 9 2.31 6.11 5.23
CA THR A 9 2.88 4.96 4.53
C THR A 9 2.01 3.74 4.75
N ILE A 10 2.01 2.87 3.76
CA ILE A 10 1.37 1.56 3.81
C ILE A 10 2.41 0.49 3.47
N ILE A 11 2.18 -0.72 3.96
CA ILE A 11 2.99 -1.89 3.65
C ILE A 11 2.14 -2.78 2.76
N ALA A 12 2.50 -2.86 1.49
CA ALA A 12 1.86 -3.76 0.52
C ALA A 12 2.56 -5.12 0.55
N THR A 13 1.79 -6.19 0.63
CA THR A 13 2.26 -7.57 0.70
C THR A 13 1.72 -8.38 -0.47
N TYR A 14 2.61 -9.09 -1.16
CA TYR A 14 2.31 -9.94 -2.29
C TYR A 14 3.21 -11.18 -2.27
N GLN A 15 2.61 -12.38 -2.30
CA GLN A 15 3.33 -13.67 -2.37
C GLN A 15 4.56 -13.75 -1.46
N SER A 16 4.37 -13.45 -0.17
CA SER A 16 5.41 -13.46 0.87
C SER A 16 6.44 -12.32 0.83
N LYS A 17 6.31 -11.37 -0.10
CA LYS A 17 7.12 -10.15 -0.14
C LYS A 17 6.33 -8.95 0.34
N SER A 18 7.00 -8.00 0.97
CA SER A 18 6.37 -6.78 1.46
C SER A 18 7.21 -5.54 1.14
N VAL A 19 6.54 -4.46 0.75
CA VAL A 19 7.18 -3.17 0.41
C VAL A 19 6.44 -2.02 1.06
N THR A 20 7.21 -1.09 1.62
CA THR A 20 6.65 0.13 2.21
C THR A 20 6.57 1.21 1.14
N VAL A 21 5.36 1.69 0.86
CA VAL A 21 5.12 2.79 -0.09
C VAL A 21 4.39 3.94 0.61
N ALA A 22 4.76 5.16 0.26
CA ALA A 22 4.07 6.35 0.73
C ALA A 22 2.84 6.60 -0.13
N ILE A 23 1.69 6.89 0.51
CA ILE A 23 0.50 7.33 -0.22
C ILE A 23 0.75 8.76 -0.68
N THR A 24 1.14 8.92 -1.94
CA THR A 24 1.18 10.22 -2.58
C THR A 24 -0.22 10.49 -3.13
N ASP A 25 -1.05 11.12 -2.30
CA ASP A 25 -2.45 11.42 -2.61
C ASP A 25 -2.57 12.17 -3.94
N ARG A 26 -2.91 11.43 -5.00
CA ARG A 26 -3.37 11.93 -6.30
C ARG A 26 -4.60 11.15 -6.81
N CYS A 27 -5.19 10.27 -5.99
CA CYS A 27 -6.37 9.51 -6.37
C CYS A 27 -7.66 10.23 -5.91
N THR A 28 -7.84 11.49 -6.30
CA THR A 28 -9.16 12.16 -6.20
C THR A 28 -10.20 11.58 -7.19
N GLY A 29 -9.81 10.63 -8.07
CA GLY A 29 -10.70 10.05 -9.09
C GLY A 29 -10.59 8.55 -9.31
N CYS A 30 -9.92 7.80 -8.42
CA CYS A 30 -9.79 6.36 -8.59
C CYS A 30 -11.10 5.71 -8.12
N ALA A 31 -11.99 5.40 -9.08
CA ALA A 31 -13.34 4.87 -8.86
C ALA A 31 -13.41 3.60 -7.98
N ASN A 32 -12.28 2.93 -7.78
CA ASN A 32 -12.17 1.71 -7.00
C ASN A 32 -11.07 1.89 -5.93
N ALA A 33 -11.45 1.84 -4.65
CA ALA A 33 -10.55 1.96 -3.49
C ALA A 33 -9.44 0.88 -3.43
N TYR A 34 -9.45 -0.09 -4.35
CA TYR A 34 -8.54 -1.23 -4.38
C TYR A 34 -7.37 -1.07 -5.38
N SER A 35 -7.33 0.02 -6.17
CA SER A 35 -6.24 0.23 -7.15
C SER A 35 -5.07 0.96 -6.50
N LEU A 36 -4.15 0.19 -5.91
CA LEU A 36 -2.90 0.71 -5.36
C LEU A 36 -1.89 0.97 -6.50
N HIS A 37 -1.57 2.23 -6.77
CA HIS A 37 -0.53 2.58 -7.74
C HIS A 37 0.85 2.46 -7.09
N LEU A 38 1.53 1.34 -7.34
CA LEU A 38 2.92 1.12 -6.95
C LEU A 38 3.85 1.75 -7.99
N SER A 39 4.87 2.49 -7.53
CA SER A 39 5.98 2.90 -8.39
C SER A 39 6.73 1.68 -8.92
N PRO A 40 7.37 1.73 -10.10
CA PRO A 40 8.08 0.60 -10.68
C PRO A 40 9.09 -0.02 -9.71
N SER A 41 9.89 0.79 -9.01
CA SER A 41 10.86 0.29 -8.03
C SER A 41 10.22 -0.44 -6.84
N ALA A 42 9.00 -0.05 -6.43
CA ALA A 42 8.27 -0.74 -5.37
C ALA A 42 7.60 -2.02 -5.90
N PHE A 43 7.07 -1.98 -7.12
CA PHE A 43 6.49 -3.14 -7.78
C PHE A 43 7.55 -4.23 -8.00
N GLU A 44 8.74 -3.89 -8.48
CA GLU A 44 9.88 -4.81 -8.67
C GLU A 44 10.27 -5.54 -7.37
N GLY A 45 10.10 -4.88 -6.22
CA GLY A 45 10.28 -5.50 -4.91
C GLY A 45 9.28 -6.64 -4.63
N LEU A 46 8.09 -6.59 -5.23
CA LEU A 46 7.05 -7.62 -5.12
C LEU A 46 7.14 -8.63 -6.28
N ALA A 47 7.18 -8.17 -7.52
CA ALA A 47 7.18 -9.00 -8.73
C ALA A 47 7.82 -8.25 -9.93
N ASP A 48 8.23 -8.97 -10.97
CA ASP A 48 8.76 -8.37 -12.20
C ASP A 48 7.75 -7.45 -12.90
N LEU A 49 8.21 -6.31 -13.44
CA LEU A 49 7.36 -5.40 -14.23
C LEU A 49 6.68 -6.08 -15.43
N SER A 50 7.28 -7.18 -15.94
CA SER A 50 6.70 -8.04 -16.98
C SER A 50 5.35 -8.65 -16.58
N VAL A 51 5.04 -8.77 -15.28
CA VAL A 51 3.74 -9.22 -14.78
C VAL A 51 2.63 -8.20 -15.07
N GLY A 52 2.96 -6.90 -15.10
CA GLY A 52 2.05 -5.80 -15.43
C GLY A 52 1.09 -5.40 -14.31
N LYS A 53 0.31 -6.33 -13.74
CA LYS A 53 -0.65 -6.02 -12.68
C LYS A 53 -0.81 -7.17 -11.68
N LEU A 54 -0.81 -6.84 -10.39
CA LEU A 54 -1.06 -7.77 -9.30
C LEU A 54 -2.53 -7.68 -8.87
N THR A 55 -3.21 -8.82 -8.75
CA THR A 55 -4.64 -8.90 -8.35
C THR A 55 -4.83 -9.22 -6.86
N ASP A 56 -3.88 -9.94 -6.26
CA ASP A 56 -3.94 -10.43 -4.87
C ASP A 56 -2.96 -9.69 -3.94
N VAL A 57 -2.88 -8.37 -4.09
CA VAL A 57 -2.08 -7.52 -3.19
C VAL A 57 -2.94 -7.07 -2.04
N THR A 58 -2.44 -7.29 -0.83
CA THR A 58 -3.02 -6.74 0.39
C THR A 58 -2.13 -5.64 0.92
N TRP A 59 -2.68 -4.66 1.61
CA TRP A 59 -1.89 -3.61 2.23
C TRP A 59 -2.46 -3.23 3.58
N VAL A 60 -1.57 -2.83 4.48
CA VAL A 60 -1.91 -2.35 5.82
C VAL A 60 -1.23 -1.02 6.07
N TRP A 61 -1.79 -0.20 6.95
CA TRP A 61 -1.16 1.04 7.37
C TRP A 61 0.14 0.74 8.12
N ALA A 62 1.24 1.35 7.67
CA ALA A 62 2.52 1.22 8.36
C ALA A 62 2.47 1.81 9.78
N ASP A 63 1.54 2.75 9.99
CA ASP A 63 1.26 3.42 11.26
C ASP A 63 0.25 2.67 12.14
N ALA A 64 -0.25 1.49 11.71
CA ALA A 64 -1.13 0.65 12.51
C ALA A 64 -0.36 -0.06 13.64
N SER A 65 0.35 0.70 14.45
CA SER A 65 0.80 0.30 15.77
C SER A 65 -0.29 0.69 16.78
N SER A 66 -1.47 0.08 16.70
CA SER A 66 -2.43 0.18 17.79
C SER A 66 -3.37 -1.03 17.85
N SER A 67 -3.08 -1.89 18.83
CA SER A 67 -4.05 -2.67 19.61
C SER A 67 -5.13 -3.42 18.85
N THR A 68 -4.79 -4.61 18.34
CA THR A 68 -5.70 -5.74 18.59
C THR A 68 -5.30 -6.33 19.93
N SER A 69 -5.86 -5.76 21.01
CA SER A 69 -5.96 -6.53 22.25
C SER A 69 -6.79 -7.75 21.90
N SER A 70 -6.12 -8.91 21.83
CA SER A 70 -6.75 -10.21 21.85
C SER A 70 -7.56 -10.29 23.13
N SER A 71 -8.85 -9.96 23.07
CA SER A 71 -9.78 -10.31 24.13
C SER A 71 -10.24 -11.73 23.85
N SER A 72 -9.96 -12.57 24.84
CA SER A 72 -10.05 -14.03 24.85
C SER A 72 -11.48 -14.55 24.79
#